data_AF-A0A519DPZ0-F1
#
_entry.id   AF-A0A519DPZ0-F1
#
_cell.length_a   1.000
_cell.length_b   1.000
_cell.length_c   1.000
_cell.angle_alpha   90.00
_cell.angle_beta   90.00
_cell.angle_gamma   90.00
#
_symmetry.space_group_name_H-M   'P 1'
#
loop_
_entity.id
_entity.type
_entity.pdbx_description
1 polymer ?
#
loop_
_entity_poly.entity_id
_entity_poly.type
_entity_poly.pdbx_seq_one_letter_code
_entity_poly.pdbx_strand_id
1 'polypeptide(L)' 'MSKIEESVCKKIMMRTKVGKKKYGVTMERGDLSFKEWMTHLSEELMDALVYIEKVITVEEENDC' A
#
# COMPACT_ATOMS: atom_id res chain seq x y z
N MET A 1 22.45 3.09 -1.24
CA MET A 1 21.15 3.25 -0.56
C MET A 1 21.35 3.07 0.93
N SER A 2 20.60 3.80 1.74
CA SER A 2 20.56 3.58 3.20
C SER A 2 19.87 2.24 3.53
N LYS A 3 20.10 1.74 4.75
CA LYS A 3 19.40 0.53 5.25
C LYS A 3 17.87 0.67 5.21
N ILE A 4 17.37 1.90 5.33
CA ILE A 4 15.94 2.22 5.29
C ILE A 4 15.41 2.08 3.86
N GLU A 5 16.08 2.68 2.88
CA GLU A 5 15.74 2.57 1.45
C GLU A 5 15.72 1.10 1.00
N GLU A 6 16.74 0.32 1.38
CA GLU A 6 16.79 -1.11 1.03
C GLU A 6 15.62 -1.90 1.62
N SER A 7 15.21 -1.57 2.85
CA SER A 7 14.05 -2.20 3.50
C SER A 7 12.76 -1.89 2.74
N VAL A 8 12.57 -0.63 2.33
CA VAL A 8 11.41 -0.22 1.53
C VAL A 8 11.41 -0.93 0.17
N CYS A 9 12.54 -0.97 -0.53
CA CYS A 9 12.67 -1.71 -1.80
C CYS A 9 12.33 -3.20 -1.65
N LYS A 10 12.77 -3.85 -0.56
CA LYS A 10 12.43 -5.25 -0.27
C LYS A 10 10.92 -5.44 -0.05
N LYS A 11 10.27 -4.52 0.68
CA LYS A 11 8.81 -4.56 0.88
C LYS A 11 8.06 -4.44 -0.45
N ILE A 12 8.47 -3.51 -1.32
CA ILE A 12 7.89 -3.34 -2.66
C ILE A 12 8.04 -4.64 -3.47
N MET A 13 9.26 -5.20 -3.56
CA MET A 13 9.49 -6.45 -4.27
C MET A 13 8.65 -7.62 -3.75
N MET A 14 8.46 -7.71 -2.43
CA MET A 14 7.64 -8.76 -1.83
C MET A 14 6.16 -8.59 -2.18
N ARG A 15 5.64 -7.36 -2.15
CA ARG A 15 4.27 -7.05 -2.59
C ARG A 15 4.07 -7.38 -4.07
N THR A 16 5.05 -7.10 -4.94
CA THR A 16 5.00 -7.49 -6.35
C THR A 16 4.93 -9.02 -6.52
N LYS A 17 5.70 -9.80 -5.74
CA LYS A 17 5.63 -11.27 -5.78
C LYS A 17 4.26 -11.80 -5.36
N VAL A 18 3.66 -11.22 -4.33
CA VAL A 18 2.31 -11.57 -3.87
C VAL A 18 1.25 -11.21 -4.91
N GLY A 19 1.33 -10.00 -5.48
CA GLY A 19 0.46 -9.56 -6.56
C GLY A 19 0.53 -10.48 -7.78
N LYS A 20 1.75 -10.83 -8.21
CA LYS A 20 1.98 -11.80 -9.30
C LYS A 20 1.41 -13.18 -8.99
N LYS A 21 1.52 -13.65 -7.74
CA LYS A 21 0.92 -14.93 -7.32
C LYS A 21 -0.61 -14.89 -7.30
N LYS A 22 -1.20 -13.77 -6.89
CA LYS A 22 -2.65 -13.61 -6.72
C LYS A 22 -3.38 -13.35 -8.05
N TYR A 23 -2.80 -12.55 -8.93
CA TYR A 23 -3.45 -12.10 -10.16
C TYR A 23 -2.80 -12.66 -11.43
N GLY A 24 -1.67 -13.37 -11.33
CA GLY A 24 -0.94 -13.90 -12.48
C GLY A 24 -0.25 -12.83 -13.35
N VAL A 25 -0.50 -11.55 -13.08
CA VAL A 25 -0.05 -10.41 -13.89
C VAL A 25 0.83 -9.46 -13.07
N THR A 26 1.76 -8.79 -13.76
CA THR A 26 2.60 -7.72 -13.20
C THR A 26 1.90 -6.36 -13.37
N MET A 27 2.52 -5.25 -12.93
CA MET A 27 2.03 -3.90 -13.23
C MET A 27 2.12 -3.56 -14.74
N GLU A 28 2.68 -4.44 -15.56
CA GLU A 28 2.66 -4.35 -17.03
C GLU A 28 1.34 -4.87 -17.62
N ARG A 29 0.35 -5.16 -16.78
CA ARG A 29 -1.00 -5.53 -17.18
C ARG A 29 -1.65 -4.38 -17.96
N GLY A 30 -2.21 -4.69 -19.14
CA GLY A 30 -2.89 -3.72 -20.00
C GLY A 30 -4.42 -3.78 -19.91
N ASP A 31 -4.96 -4.52 -18.96
CA ASP A 31 -6.38 -4.84 -18.82
C ASP A 31 -7.16 -3.88 -17.90
N LEU A 32 -6.47 -3.01 -17.14
CA LEU A 32 -7.11 -1.96 -16.33
C LEU A 32 -7.10 -0.62 -17.04
N SER A 33 -8.26 0.04 -17.04
CA SER A 33 -8.42 1.44 -17.45
C SER A 33 -7.80 2.40 -16.42
N PHE A 34 -7.50 3.62 -16.85
CA PHE A 34 -7.03 4.69 -15.95
C PHE A 34 -7.99 4.91 -14.76
N LYS A 35 -9.31 4.85 -15.00
CA LYS A 35 -10.31 5.01 -13.94
C LYS A 35 -10.18 3.91 -12.87
N GLU A 36 -10.02 2.65 -13.28
CA GLU A 36 -9.86 1.53 -12.34
C GLU A 36 -8.56 1.68 -11.53
N TRP A 37 -7.47 2.13 -12.15
CA TRP A 37 -6.25 2.47 -11.42
C TRP A 37 -6.46 3.54 -10.36
N MET A 38 -7.17 4.62 -10.71
CA MET A 38 -7.49 5.70 -9.77
C MET A 38 -8.43 5.23 -8.65
N THR A 39 -9.38 4.35 -8.95
CA THR A 39 -10.25 3.73 -7.95
C THR A 39 -9.45 2.89 -6.97
N HIS A 40 -8.58 1.99 -7.45
CA HIS A 40 -7.72 1.19 -6.58
C HIS A 40 -6.77 2.04 -5.73
N LEU A 41 -6.20 3.11 -6.30
CA LEU A 41 -5.39 4.04 -5.53
C LEU A 41 -6.22 4.72 -4.43
N SER A 42 -7.45 5.15 -4.74
CA SER A 42 -8.34 5.76 -3.76
C SER A 42 -8.68 4.79 -2.62
N GLU A 43 -8.94 3.51 -2.94
CA GLU A 43 -9.19 2.46 -1.95
C GLU A 43 -8.00 2.27 -1.00
N GLU A 44 -6.79 2.12 -1.55
CA GLU A 44 -5.56 1.95 -0.75
C GLU A 44 -5.24 3.20 0.10
N LEU A 45 -5.57 4.41 -0.38
CA LEU A 45 -5.42 5.64 0.40
C LEU A 45 -6.44 5.73 1.54
N MET A 46 -7.67 5.25 1.35
CA MET A 46 -8.65 5.18 2.44
C MET A 46 -8.20 4.21 3.53
N ASP A 47 -7.63 3.05 3.17
CA ASP A 47 -7.02 2.13 4.13
C ASP A 47 -5.91 2.80 4.94
N ALA A 48 -5.05 3.61 4.27
CA ALA A 48 -4.01 4.37 4.95
C ALA A 48 -4.59 5.39 5.95
N LEU A 49 -5.68 6.09 5.60
CA LEU A 49 -6.37 7.02 6.50
C LEU A 49 -6.91 6.32 7.75
N VAL A 50 -7.46 5.10 7.61
CA VAL A 50 -7.94 4.30 8.76
C VAL A 50 -6.79 4.01 9.73
N TYR A 51 -5.60 3.65 9.24
CA TYR A 51 -4.44 3.42 10.12
C TYR A 51 -3.98 4.71 10.81
N ILE A 52 -3.98 5.84 10.10
CA ILE A 52 -3.61 7.14 10.67
C ILE A 52 -4.57 7.51 11.79
N GLU A 53 -5.88 7.45 11.53
CA GLU A 53 -6.91 7.76 12.53
C GLU A 53 -6.76 6.87 13.76
N LYS A 54 -6.56 5.56 13.57
CA LYS A 54 -6.36 4.63 14.68
C LYS A 54 -5.15 5.00 15.55
N VAL A 55 -4.04 5.42 14.94
CA VAL A 55 -2.84 5.83 15.70
C VAL A 55 -3.13 7.12 16.47
N ILE A 56 -3.75 8.13 15.83
CA ILE A 56 -4.13 9.38 16.49
C ILE A 56 -5.00 9.11 17.71
N THR A 57 -6.08 8.34 17.56
CA THR A 57 -6.98 8.01 18.68
C THR A 57 -6.25 7.31 19.83
N VAL A 58 -5.35 6.36 19.52
CA VAL A 58 -4.61 5.63 20.56
C VAL A 58 -3.62 6.53 21.29
N GLU A 59 -2.93 7.44 20.60
CA GLU A 59 -2.02 8.39 21.23
C GLU A 59 -2.78 9.40 22.11
N GLU A 60 -3.95 9.90 21.67
CA GLU A 60 -4.81 10.78 22.47
C GLU A 60 -5.33 10.09 23.75
N GLU A 61 -5.66 8.80 23.68
CA GLU A 61 -6.05 7.99 24.85
C GLU A 61 -4.89 7.75 25.82
N ASN A 62 -3.65 7.63 25.31
CA ASN A 62 -2.45 7.40 26.13
C ASN A 62 -1.95 8.66 26.83
N ASP A 63 -2.27 9.85 26.29
CA ASP A 63 -1.94 11.15 26.86
C ASP A 63 -2.92 11.59 27.98
N CYS A 64 -3.96 10.79 28.27
CA CYS A 64 -4.99 11.04 29.30
C CYS A 64 -4.76 10.29 30.63
#